data_AF-A0A1D1Y1A5-F1
#
_entry.id   AF-A0A1D1Y1A5-F1
#
_cell.length_a   1.000
_cell.length_b   1.000
_cell.length_c   1.000
_cell.angle_alpha   90.00
_cell.angle_beta   90.00
_cell.angle_gamma   90.00
#
_symmetry.space_group_name_H-M   'P 1'
#
loop_
_entity.id
_entity.type
_entity.pdbx_description
1 polymer ?
#
loop_
_entity_poly.entity_id
_entity_poly.type
_entity_poly.pdbx_seq_one_letter_code
_entity_poly.pdbx_strand_id
1 'polypeptide(L)'
;MDWRNITTSEILGYTSILCWLNAQFPQIIANYNNKSADGLSLPFLFNWLLGDIANFIGCIWTEQQPFQIYLALYFCIVDFCLFFQYFYYKRFYSTQEEEILCDDDVLMAEGGPQWRHYNTFPVKKPVSRQRGTIPLFAIFFFTLRSVSYLTSPGLTTSHSSISHSKRDAAVVSWIGILGAYFTEDGQYFVGRVMAWTCTVLYLTSRMPQIWKNFERKSVEGLSIFMFIFAALGNLAYTMSIFLYDKKDDDFYHKEFPYILGASGTLTFDIIIYMQWWKYRNNRPKRRFSSLVVYDIENNAYLPATIRDARSRLLTDQH
;
A
#
# COMPACT_ATOMS: atom_id res chain seq x y z
N MET A 1 12.27 32.08 14.18
CA MET A 1 12.92 31.47 13.00
C MET A 1 13.64 32.59 12.28
N ASP A 2 14.97 32.58 12.28
CA ASP A 2 15.76 33.61 11.61
C ASP A 2 15.94 33.19 10.14
N TRP A 3 15.09 33.73 9.27
CA TRP A 3 15.02 33.37 7.84
C TRP A 3 16.33 33.61 7.07
N ARG A 4 17.30 34.28 7.68
CA ARG A 4 18.59 34.62 7.08
C ARG A 4 19.57 33.44 7.05
N ASN A 5 19.36 32.39 7.84
CA ASN A 5 20.28 31.26 7.97
C ASN A 5 19.59 29.89 7.79
N ILE A 6 18.77 29.74 6.75
CA ILE A 6 18.21 28.42 6.41
C ILE A 6 19.30 27.53 5.81
N THR A 7 19.49 26.36 6.39
CA THR A 7 20.46 25.37 5.93
C THR A 7 19.93 24.58 4.74
N THR A 8 20.83 23.99 3.95
CA THR A 8 20.44 23.10 2.85
C THR A 8 19.65 21.88 3.36
N SER A 9 19.99 21.33 4.53
CA SER A 9 19.22 20.24 5.14
C SER A 9 17.79 20.64 5.47
N GLU A 10 17.56 21.86 5.97
CA GLU A 10 16.21 22.34 6.27
C GLU A 10 15.38 22.52 5.00
N ILE A 11 15.95 23.11 3.94
CA ILE A 11 15.27 23.24 2.64
C ILE A 11 14.87 21.86 2.11
N LEU A 12 15.77 20.88 2.16
CA LEU A 12 15.50 19.51 1.73
C LEU A 12 14.46 18.82 2.62
N GLY A 13 14.50 19.06 3.93
CA GLY A 13 13.49 18.56 4.87
C GLY A 13 12.09 19.10 4.56
N TYR A 14 11.95 20.41 4.32
CA TYR A 14 10.68 21.00 3.90
C TYR A 14 10.23 20.53 2.52
N THR A 15 11.17 20.38 1.58
CA THR A 15 10.88 19.81 0.25
C THR A 15 10.34 18.39 0.38
N SER A 16 10.92 17.57 1.25
CA SER A 16 10.42 16.22 1.54
C SER A 16 8.98 16.24 2.05
N ILE A 17 8.68 17.09 3.04
CA ILE A 17 7.32 17.23 3.58
C ILE A 17 6.34 17.63 2.48
N LEU A 18 6.70 18.61 1.64
CA LEU A 18 5.86 19.05 0.52
C LEU A 18 5.60 17.94 -0.48
N CYS A 19 6.62 17.15 -0.84
CA CYS A 19 6.44 16.00 -1.72
C CYS A 19 5.49 14.96 -1.11
N TRP A 20 5.66 14.63 0.17
CA TRP A 20 4.83 13.63 0.84
C TRP A 20 3.38 14.07 1.03
N LEU A 21 3.13 15.32 1.40
CA LEU A 21 1.78 15.89 1.48
C LEU A 21 1.02 15.85 0.16
N ASN A 22 1.72 15.68 -0.98
CA ASN A 22 1.09 15.64 -2.29
C ASN A 22 1.17 14.25 -2.95
N ALA A 23 1.81 13.27 -2.32
CA ALA A 23 2.11 11.99 -2.97
C ALA A 23 0.84 11.20 -3.28
N GLN A 24 -0.11 11.08 -2.36
CA GLN A 24 -1.29 10.24 -2.53
C GLN A 24 -2.39 10.89 -3.38
N PHE A 25 -2.43 12.23 -3.50
CA PHE A 25 -3.50 12.94 -4.21
C PHE A 25 -3.66 12.51 -5.68
N PRO A 26 -2.59 12.36 -6.49
CA PRO A 26 -2.72 11.86 -7.85
C PRO A 26 -3.40 10.50 -7.95
N GLN A 27 -3.26 9.62 -6.95
CA GLN A 27 -3.90 8.31 -6.96
C GLN A 27 -5.37 8.40 -6.52
N ILE A 28 -5.69 9.24 -5.53
CA ILE A 28 -7.07 9.51 -5.12
C ILE A 28 -7.88 10.04 -6.31
N ILE A 29 -7.30 11.00 -7.05
CA ILE A 29 -7.90 11.57 -8.25
C ILE A 29 -8.02 10.51 -9.36
N ALA A 30 -6.97 9.70 -9.58
CA ALA A 30 -7.01 8.64 -10.58
C ALA A 30 -8.11 7.62 -10.30
N ASN A 31 -8.27 7.18 -9.05
CA ASN A 31 -9.35 6.28 -8.65
C ASN A 31 -10.73 6.91 -8.89
N TYR A 32 -10.88 8.19 -8.54
CA TYR A 32 -12.13 8.92 -8.73
C TYR A 32 -12.50 9.08 -10.21
N ASN A 33 -11.53 9.39 -11.06
CA ASN A 33 -11.75 9.57 -12.50
C ASN A 33 -12.02 8.24 -13.20
N ASN A 34 -11.26 7.20 -12.85
CA ASN A 34 -11.39 5.87 -13.45
C ASN A 34 -12.58 5.07 -12.90
N LYS A 35 -13.17 5.52 -11.78
CA LYS A 35 -14.18 4.79 -11.00
C LYS A 35 -13.75 3.35 -10.66
N SER A 36 -12.44 3.14 -10.53
CA SER A 36 -11.82 1.86 -10.22
C SER A 36 -10.55 2.07 -9.42
N ALA A 37 -10.30 1.17 -8.48
CA ALA A 37 -9.06 1.09 -7.70
C ALA A 37 -8.21 -0.14 -8.10
N ASP A 38 -8.48 -0.74 -9.26
CA ASP A 38 -7.80 -1.97 -9.71
C ASP A 38 -6.32 -1.76 -10.02
N GLY A 39 -5.87 -0.52 -10.14
CA GLY A 39 -4.44 -0.17 -10.23
C GLY A 39 -3.64 -0.55 -9.00
N LEU A 40 -4.23 -0.43 -7.81
CA LEU A 40 -3.53 -0.55 -6.53
C LEU A 40 -3.59 -1.97 -5.95
N SER A 41 -2.47 -2.43 -5.41
CA SER A 41 -2.38 -3.68 -4.67
C SER A 41 -2.94 -3.49 -3.26
N LEU A 42 -3.91 -4.32 -2.86
CA LEU A 42 -4.51 -4.23 -1.52
C LEU A 42 -3.47 -4.41 -0.41
N PRO A 43 -2.50 -5.35 -0.49
CA PRO A 43 -1.46 -5.45 0.54
C PRO A 43 -0.50 -4.24 0.58
N PHE A 44 -0.27 -3.56 -0.55
CA PHE A 44 0.48 -2.29 -0.56
C PHE A 44 -0.25 -1.24 0.28
N LEU A 45 -1.54 -1.05 0.00
CA LEU A 45 -2.38 -0.08 0.69
C LEU A 45 -2.53 -0.41 2.18
N PHE A 46 -2.70 -1.69 2.52
CA PHE A 46 -2.80 -2.14 3.89
C PHE A 46 -1.52 -1.91 4.69
N ASN A 47 -0.35 -2.21 4.12
CA ASN A 47 0.93 -1.96 4.78
C ASN A 47 1.18 -0.47 5.00
N TRP A 48 0.75 0.37 4.05
CA TRP A 48 0.85 1.82 4.19
C TRP A 48 0.01 2.34 5.34
N LEU A 49 -1.27 1.96 5.37
CA LEU A 49 -2.19 2.33 6.45
C LEU A 49 -1.70 1.85 7.82
N LEU A 50 -1.19 0.62 7.91
CA LEU A 50 -0.62 0.11 9.16
C LEU A 50 0.63 0.90 9.58
N GLY A 51 1.48 1.27 8.64
CA GLY A 51 2.66 2.09 8.90
C GLY A 51 2.28 3.46 9.44
N ASP A 52 1.29 4.11 8.84
CA ASP A 52 0.83 5.44 9.25
C ASP A 52 0.15 5.42 10.61
N ILE A 53 -0.65 4.39 10.90
CA ILE A 53 -1.24 4.19 12.23
C ILE A 53 -0.15 3.95 13.28
N ALA A 54 0.83 3.10 12.98
CA ALA A 54 1.95 2.83 13.88
C ALA A 54 2.76 4.11 14.15
N ASN A 55 3.01 4.92 13.11
CA ASN A 55 3.69 6.20 13.22
C ASN A 55 2.90 7.18 14.10
N PHE A 56 1.58 7.31 13.86
CA PHE A 56 0.71 8.18 14.65
C PHE A 56 0.66 7.79 16.13
N ILE A 57 0.50 6.49 16.43
CA ILE A 57 0.55 5.97 17.80
C ILE A 57 1.93 6.25 18.42
N GLY A 58 3.02 6.03 17.66
CA GLY A 58 4.38 6.33 18.10
C GLY A 58 4.56 7.80 18.48
N CYS A 59 4.07 8.74 17.66
CA CYS A 59 4.12 10.18 17.96
C CYS A 59 3.36 10.54 19.25
N ILE A 60 2.18 9.95 19.48
CA ILE A 60 1.42 10.19 20.71
C ILE A 60 2.15 9.63 21.92
N TRP A 61 2.64 8.39 21.84
CA TRP A 61 3.29 7.71 22.96
C TRP A 61 4.60 8.38 23.36
N THR A 62 5.36 8.88 22.39
CA THR A 62 6.65 9.54 22.61
C THR A 62 6.53 11.04 22.84
N GLU A 63 5.31 11.55 23.04
CA GLU A 63 5.03 12.98 23.31
C GLU A 63 5.74 13.92 22.33
N GLN A 64 5.73 13.54 21.05
CA GLN A 64 6.37 14.30 19.99
C GLN A 64 5.72 15.68 19.80
N GLN A 65 6.45 16.57 19.11
CA GLN A 65 5.98 17.93 18.86
C GLN A 65 4.61 17.92 18.15
N PRO A 66 3.67 18.84 18.47
CA PRO A 66 2.31 18.82 17.93
C PRO A 66 2.25 18.73 16.39
N PHE A 67 3.20 19.37 15.69
CA PHE A 67 3.24 19.30 14.23
C PHE A 67 3.47 17.88 13.69
N GLN A 68 4.26 17.05 14.37
CA GLN A 68 4.52 15.65 13.97
C GLN A 68 3.26 14.81 14.15
N ILE A 69 2.52 15.04 15.24
CA ILE A 69 1.24 14.40 15.51
C ILE A 69 0.22 14.77 14.43
N TYR A 70 0.08 16.06 14.09
CA TYR A 70 -0.83 16.51 13.03
C TYR A 70 -0.46 15.96 11.65
N LEU A 71 0.83 15.89 11.34
CA LEU A 71 1.31 15.33 10.08
C LEU A 71 1.03 13.82 9.99
N ALA A 72 1.27 13.06 11.06
CA ALA A 72 0.94 11.63 11.12
C ALA A 72 -0.58 11.37 11.04
N LEU A 73 -1.40 12.22 11.68
CA LEU A 73 -2.85 12.17 11.55
C LEU A 73 -3.31 12.43 10.10
N TYR A 74 -2.71 13.41 9.44
CA TYR A 74 -2.99 13.71 8.04
C TYR A 74 -2.76 12.49 7.14
N PHE A 75 -1.62 11.81 7.29
CA PHE A 75 -1.32 10.61 6.49
C PHE A 75 -2.32 9.48 6.75
N CYS A 76 -2.68 9.23 8.02
CA CYS A 76 -3.74 8.28 8.36
C CYS A 76 -5.05 8.60 7.62
N ILE A 77 -5.49 9.86 7.62
CA ILE A 77 -6.75 10.27 6.97
C ILE A 77 -6.69 9.99 5.46
N VAL A 78 -5.60 10.36 4.81
CA VAL A 78 -5.40 10.18 3.36
C VAL A 78 -5.38 8.68 3.00
N ASP A 79 -4.71 7.86 3.80
CA ASP A 79 -4.67 6.42 3.62
C ASP A 79 -6.04 5.77 3.83
N PHE A 80 -6.81 6.23 4.84
CA PHE A 80 -8.20 5.83 5.01
C PHE A 80 -9.07 6.21 3.79
N CYS A 81 -8.85 7.39 3.19
CA CYS A 81 -9.55 7.78 1.97
C CYS A 81 -9.25 6.83 0.80
N LEU A 82 -7.98 6.46 0.59
CA LEU A 82 -7.60 5.48 -0.44
C LEU A 82 -8.15 4.08 -0.14
N PHE A 83 -8.10 3.65 1.12
CA PHE A 83 -8.67 2.37 1.58
C PHE A 83 -10.17 2.32 1.33
N PHE A 84 -10.88 3.38 1.69
CA PHE A 84 -12.30 3.54 1.40
C PHE A 84 -12.58 3.49 -0.10
N GLN A 85 -11.87 4.25 -0.93
CA GLN A 85 -12.02 4.21 -2.40
C GLN A 85 -11.81 2.80 -2.95
N TYR A 86 -10.83 2.06 -2.42
CA TYR A 86 -10.56 0.68 -2.85
C TYR A 86 -11.78 -0.21 -2.66
N PHE A 87 -12.37 -0.22 -1.46
CA PHE A 87 -13.55 -1.05 -1.18
C PHE A 87 -14.81 -0.53 -1.86
N TYR A 88 -15.00 0.79 -1.88
CA TYR A 88 -16.14 1.42 -2.52
C TYR A 88 -16.22 1.06 -4.01
N TYR A 89 -15.16 1.34 -4.78
CA TYR A 89 -15.18 1.04 -6.22
C TYR A 89 -15.21 -0.46 -6.49
N LYS A 90 -14.54 -1.27 -5.66
CA LYS A 90 -14.58 -2.73 -5.84
C LYS A 90 -15.96 -3.33 -5.56
N ARG A 91 -16.72 -2.81 -4.59
CA ARG A 91 -18.04 -3.32 -4.23
C ARG A 91 -19.12 -2.83 -5.17
N PHE A 92 -19.18 -1.53 -5.45
CA PHE A 92 -20.28 -0.94 -6.22
C PHE A 92 -20.15 -1.18 -7.73
N TYR A 93 -18.96 -1.01 -8.31
CA TYR A 93 -18.80 -1.20 -9.76
C TYR A 93 -18.77 -2.67 -10.18
N SER A 94 -18.35 -3.58 -9.30
CA SER A 94 -18.50 -5.03 -9.57
C SER A 94 -19.97 -5.44 -9.62
N THR A 95 -20.83 -4.80 -8.82
CA THR A 95 -22.27 -5.13 -8.77
C THR A 95 -22.97 -4.60 -10.01
N GLN A 96 -22.66 -3.36 -10.42
CA GLN A 96 -23.23 -2.77 -11.62
C GLN A 96 -22.82 -3.51 -12.91
N GLU A 97 -21.58 -4.02 -12.96
CA GLU A 97 -21.10 -4.84 -14.10
C GLU A 97 -21.81 -6.21 -14.17
N GLU A 98 -22.03 -6.86 -13.03
CA GLU A 98 -22.79 -8.12 -12.94
C GLU A 98 -24.27 -7.94 -13.33
N GLU A 99 -24.89 -6.82 -12.94
CA GLU A 99 -26.28 -6.49 -13.28
C GLU A 99 -26.46 -6.21 -14.78
N ILE A 100 -25.58 -5.41 -15.40
CA ILE A 100 -25.63 -5.13 -16.85
C ILE A 100 -25.42 -6.40 -17.67
N LEU A 101 -24.49 -7.27 -17.27
CA LEU A 101 -24.24 -8.54 -17.97
C LEU A 101 -25.44 -9.48 -17.87
N CYS A 102 -26.10 -9.54 -16.70
CA CYS A 102 -27.30 -10.35 -16.51
C CYS A 102 -28.48 -9.85 -17.37
N ASP A 103 -28.69 -8.53 -17.45
CA ASP A 103 -29.74 -7.95 -18.28
C ASP A 103 -29.49 -8.23 -19.77
N ASP A 104 -28.26 -8.12 -20.24
CA ASP A 104 -27.89 -8.47 -21.62
C ASP A 104 -28.09 -9.98 -21.88
N ASP A 105 -27.66 -10.87 -20.98
CA ASP A 105 -27.87 -12.32 -21.14
C ASP A 105 -29.37 -12.68 -21.21
N VAL A 106 -30.22 -12.00 -20.41
CA VAL A 106 -31.68 -12.14 -20.46
C VAL A 106 -32.25 -11.62 -21.78
N LEU A 107 -31.82 -10.45 -22.26
CA LEU A 107 -32.26 -9.89 -23.54
C LEU A 107 -31.84 -10.73 -24.75
N MET A 108 -30.67 -11.36 -24.70
CA MET A 108 -30.19 -12.28 -25.72
C MET A 108 -30.99 -13.60 -25.70
N ALA A 109 -31.42 -14.06 -24.52
CA ALA A 109 -32.28 -15.23 -24.39
C ALA A 109 -33.71 -15.01 -24.92
N GLU A 110 -34.20 -13.76 -24.93
CA GLU A 110 -35.52 -13.39 -25.43
C GLU A 110 -35.56 -12.94 -26.91
N GLY A 111 -34.45 -13.09 -27.66
CA GLY A 111 -34.41 -12.81 -29.10
C GLY A 111 -34.30 -11.32 -29.47
N GLY A 112 -33.65 -10.50 -28.62
CA GLY A 112 -33.48 -9.07 -28.83
C GLY A 112 -32.60 -8.66 -30.04
N PRO A 113 -32.67 -7.39 -30.48
CA PRO A 113 -32.04 -6.91 -31.71
C PRO A 113 -30.50 -6.97 -31.68
N GLN A 114 -29.95 -7.38 -32.81
CA GLN A 114 -28.53 -7.62 -33.06
C GLN A 114 -27.60 -6.41 -32.81
N TRP A 115 -26.54 -6.70 -32.05
CA TRP A 115 -25.23 -6.05 -31.95
C TRP A 115 -25.18 -4.53 -31.65
N ARG A 116 -25.17 -4.19 -30.36
CA ARG A 116 -24.47 -2.98 -29.89
C ARG A 116 -23.06 -3.34 -29.45
N HIS A 117 -22.05 -2.72 -30.08
CA HIS A 117 -20.66 -2.79 -29.63
C HIS A 117 -20.50 -2.05 -28.30
N TYR A 118 -20.56 -2.79 -27.19
CA TYR A 118 -20.14 -2.27 -25.90
C TYR A 118 -18.68 -2.64 -25.62
N ASN A 119 -17.95 -1.68 -25.06
CA ASN A 119 -16.60 -1.86 -24.58
C ASN A 119 -16.60 -2.80 -23.37
N THR A 120 -16.51 -4.12 -23.59
CA THR A 120 -16.39 -5.10 -22.51
C THR A 120 -15.03 -4.97 -21.81
N PHE A 121 -15.04 -4.75 -20.50
CA PHE A 121 -13.85 -4.66 -19.66
C PHE A 121 -13.31 -6.07 -19.33
N PRO A 122 -12.01 -6.21 -19.01
CA PRO A 122 -11.40 -7.53 -18.85
C PRO A 122 -11.99 -8.28 -17.64
N VAL A 123 -12.57 -9.47 -17.90
CA VAL A 123 -12.95 -10.45 -16.88
C VAL A 123 -11.79 -10.66 -15.92
N LYS A 124 -12.05 -10.43 -14.61
CA LYS A 124 -11.09 -10.64 -13.52
C LYS A 124 -10.48 -12.03 -13.65
N LYS A 125 -9.14 -12.13 -13.70
CA LYS A 125 -8.48 -13.40 -13.41
C LYS A 125 -8.96 -13.85 -12.02
N PRO A 126 -9.27 -15.13 -11.77
CA PRO A 126 -9.50 -15.60 -10.41
C PRO A 126 -8.31 -15.13 -9.60
N VAL A 127 -8.58 -14.38 -8.52
CA VAL A 127 -7.56 -13.82 -7.65
C VAL A 127 -6.62 -14.96 -7.31
N SER A 128 -5.43 -14.96 -7.91
CA SER A 128 -4.40 -15.90 -7.51
C SER A 128 -4.25 -15.63 -6.03
N ARG A 129 -4.57 -16.64 -5.20
CA ARG A 129 -4.48 -16.55 -3.75
C ARG A 129 -3.13 -15.94 -3.46
N GLN A 130 -3.10 -14.68 -2.99
CA GLN A 130 -1.91 -13.85 -2.88
C GLN A 130 -1.03 -14.46 -1.77
N ARG A 131 -0.38 -15.58 -2.07
CA ARG A 131 0.48 -16.35 -1.16
C ARG A 131 1.73 -15.58 -0.76
N GLY A 132 2.01 -14.46 -1.44
CA GLY A 132 3.15 -13.57 -1.19
C GLY A 132 3.03 -12.68 0.06
N THR A 133 1.91 -12.65 0.79
CA THR A 133 1.78 -11.86 2.02
C THR A 133 2.43 -12.55 3.23
N ILE A 134 2.41 -13.88 3.29
CA ILE A 134 2.95 -14.68 4.41
C ILE A 134 4.46 -14.44 4.65
N PRO A 135 5.35 -14.41 3.63
CA PRO A 135 6.76 -14.12 3.88
C PRO A 135 7.00 -12.66 4.33
N LEU A 136 6.15 -11.70 3.94
CA LEU A 136 6.26 -10.30 4.40
C LEU A 136 5.92 -10.16 5.89
N PHE A 137 4.90 -10.89 6.36
CA PHE A 137 4.60 -10.98 7.80
C PHE A 137 5.69 -11.73 8.56
N ALA A 138 6.25 -12.80 7.99
CA ALA A 138 7.36 -13.53 8.61
C ALA A 138 8.61 -12.66 8.76
N ILE A 139 8.94 -11.83 7.76
CA ILE A 139 10.03 -10.85 7.84
C ILE A 139 9.71 -9.78 8.89
N PHE A 140 8.48 -9.25 8.91
CA PHE A 140 8.01 -8.28 9.93
C PHE A 140 8.15 -8.81 11.37
N PHE A 141 7.67 -10.03 11.65
CA PHE A 141 7.79 -10.65 12.97
C PHE A 141 9.24 -11.05 13.31
N PHE A 142 10.04 -11.45 12.32
CA PHE A 142 11.46 -11.75 12.50
C PHE A 142 12.28 -10.49 12.81
N THR A 143 11.98 -9.37 12.16
CA THR A 143 12.61 -8.07 12.46
C THR A 143 12.17 -7.52 13.82
N LEU A 144 10.89 -7.65 14.19
CA LEU A 144 10.41 -7.23 15.52
C LEU A 144 11.12 -8.01 16.63
N ARG A 145 11.25 -9.33 16.49
CA ARG A 145 11.99 -10.19 17.43
C ARG A 145 13.47 -9.81 17.50
N SER A 146 14.10 -9.50 16.38
CA SER A 146 15.52 -9.11 16.32
C SER A 146 15.79 -7.74 16.95
N VAL A 147 14.86 -6.78 16.78
CA VAL A 147 14.94 -5.46 17.42
C VAL A 147 14.79 -5.58 18.93
N SER A 148 13.89 -6.44 19.44
CA SER A 148 13.79 -6.70 20.89
C SER A 148 15.09 -7.21 21.53
N TYR A 149 15.94 -7.94 20.79
CA TYR A 149 17.25 -8.39 21.31
C TYR A 149 18.33 -7.30 21.23
N LEU A 150 18.22 -6.36 20.30
CA LEU A 150 19.24 -5.31 20.07
C LEU A 150 19.00 -4.05 20.92
N THR A 151 17.76 -3.76 21.31
CA THR A 151 17.41 -2.55 22.09
C THR A 151 17.08 -2.84 23.54
N SER A 152 17.22 -4.06 24.05
CA SER A 152 17.05 -4.33 25.48
C SER A 152 18.36 -4.02 26.22
N PRO A 153 18.42 -2.98 27.07
CA PRO A 153 19.54 -2.84 28.00
C PRO A 153 19.32 -3.88 29.08
N GLY A 154 19.93 -5.07 28.89
CA GLY A 154 20.07 -6.11 29.90
C GLY A 154 18.94 -6.19 30.94
N LEU A 155 17.70 -6.47 30.53
CA LEU A 155 16.68 -6.88 31.49
C LEU A 155 16.90 -8.35 31.83
N THR A 156 18.00 -8.64 32.55
CA THR A 156 18.14 -9.90 33.25
C THR A 156 16.99 -9.96 34.25
N THR A 157 16.01 -10.81 33.99
CA THR A 157 14.98 -11.19 34.95
C THR A 157 15.67 -11.80 36.16
N SER A 158 15.96 -10.98 37.17
CA SER A 158 16.28 -11.44 38.51
C SER A 158 15.05 -12.19 39.03
N HIS A 159 15.12 -13.52 38.97
CA HIS A 159 14.14 -14.40 39.61
C HIS A 159 14.24 -14.24 41.13
N SER A 160 13.57 -13.24 41.69
CA SER A 160 13.26 -13.23 43.12
C SER A 160 11.93 -13.94 43.34
N SER A 161 12.00 -15.13 43.91
CA SER A 161 10.87 -15.90 44.41
C SER A 161 10.06 -15.11 45.43
N ILE A 162 8.79 -14.80 45.12
CA ILE A 162 7.84 -14.23 46.08
C ILE A 162 6.57 -15.09 46.11
N SER A 163 6.28 -15.60 47.32
CA SER A 163 5.01 -16.20 47.71
C SER A 163 4.10 -15.14 48.38
N HIS A 164 2.80 -15.34 48.21
CA HIS A 164 1.61 -14.66 48.78
C HIS A 164 1.02 -13.42 48.05
N SER A 165 -0.29 -13.51 47.82
CA SER A 165 -1.24 -12.70 47.02
C SER A 165 -1.02 -12.64 45.49
N LYS A 166 -1.43 -13.70 44.79
CA LYS A 166 -1.34 -13.82 43.32
C LYS A 166 -2.17 -12.80 42.52
N ARG A 167 -3.13 -12.09 43.14
CA ARG A 167 -3.96 -11.09 42.44
C ARG A 167 -3.44 -9.68 42.66
N ASP A 168 -3.12 -9.30 43.88
CA ASP A 168 -2.63 -7.94 44.16
C ASP A 168 -1.18 -7.75 43.70
N ALA A 169 -0.32 -8.78 43.85
CA ALA A 169 1.03 -8.74 43.32
C ALA A 169 1.05 -8.74 41.78
N ALA A 170 0.10 -9.43 41.14
CA ALA A 170 -0.02 -9.40 39.69
C ALA A 170 -0.50 -8.03 39.20
N VAL A 171 -1.49 -7.42 39.84
CA VAL A 171 -1.98 -6.08 39.46
C VAL A 171 -0.91 -5.01 39.71
N VAL A 172 -0.23 -5.05 40.85
CA VAL A 172 0.91 -4.14 41.15
C VAL A 172 2.07 -4.39 40.18
N SER A 173 2.31 -5.63 39.79
CA SER A 173 3.30 -5.96 38.75
C SER A 173 2.88 -5.47 37.37
N TRP A 174 1.61 -5.58 36.96
CA TRP A 174 1.14 -5.09 35.68
C TRP A 174 1.13 -3.57 35.61
N ILE A 175 0.75 -2.89 36.70
CA ILE A 175 0.85 -1.43 36.83
C ILE A 175 2.31 -0.98 36.82
N GLY A 176 3.21 -1.72 37.49
CA GLY A 176 4.65 -1.45 37.47
C GLY A 176 5.28 -1.67 36.08
N ILE A 177 4.86 -2.71 35.36
CA ILE A 177 5.26 -2.96 33.97
C ILE A 177 4.71 -1.86 33.06
N LEU A 178 3.44 -1.48 33.18
CA LEU A 178 2.87 -0.36 32.43
C LEU A 178 3.63 0.93 32.74
N GLY A 179 3.86 1.20 34.03
CA GLY A 179 4.60 2.37 34.53
C GLY A 179 6.02 2.45 33.98
N ALA A 180 6.70 1.32 33.81
CA ALA A 180 8.03 1.27 33.19
C ALA A 180 8.02 1.78 31.74
N TYR A 181 6.94 1.56 30.97
CA TYR A 181 6.82 2.10 29.61
C TYR A 181 6.54 3.61 29.55
N PHE A 182 6.14 4.23 30.67
CA PHE A 182 5.97 5.68 30.79
C PHE A 182 7.22 6.38 31.37
N THR A 183 8.28 5.63 31.70
CA THR A 183 9.59 6.23 32.02
C THR A 183 10.29 6.71 30.75
N GLU A 184 11.24 7.64 30.85
CA GLU A 184 11.99 8.14 29.69
C GLU A 184 12.69 7.02 28.90
N ASP A 185 13.28 6.04 29.60
CA ASP A 185 13.90 4.85 29.00
C ASP A 185 12.86 3.97 28.28
N GLY A 186 11.66 3.85 28.86
CA GLY A 186 10.54 3.12 28.27
C GLY A 186 9.99 3.78 27.01
N GLN A 187 9.82 5.10 27.04
CA GLN A 187 9.39 5.89 25.88
C GLN A 187 10.42 5.83 24.75
N TYR A 188 11.71 5.94 25.07
CA TYR A 188 12.80 5.77 24.10
C TYR A 188 12.75 4.37 23.45
N PHE A 189 12.64 3.31 24.25
CA PHE A 189 12.55 1.93 23.76
C PHE A 189 11.34 1.74 22.83
N VAL A 190 10.15 2.21 23.23
CA VAL A 190 8.94 2.15 22.41
C VAL A 190 9.13 2.92 21.11
N GLY A 191 9.71 4.12 21.17
CA GLY A 191 10.03 4.92 19.99
C GLY A 191 10.92 4.17 19.00
N ARG A 192 11.95 3.47 19.47
CA ARG A 192 12.81 2.64 18.62
C ARG A 192 12.06 1.47 17.98
N VAL A 193 11.25 0.76 18.76
CA VAL A 193 10.44 -0.35 18.25
C VAL A 193 9.46 0.13 17.17
N MET A 194 8.78 1.26 17.40
CA MET A 194 7.86 1.86 16.43
C MET A 194 8.59 2.32 15.17
N ALA A 195 9.75 2.98 15.29
CA ALA A 195 10.54 3.43 14.15
C ALA A 195 10.95 2.25 13.23
N TRP A 196 11.43 1.15 13.82
CA TRP A 196 11.75 -0.07 13.05
C TRP A 196 10.52 -0.74 12.46
N THR A 197 9.41 -0.76 13.20
CA THR A 197 8.13 -1.29 12.72
C THR A 197 7.65 -0.53 11.48
N CYS A 198 7.63 0.80 11.54
CA CYS A 198 7.29 1.67 10.40
C CYS A 198 8.26 1.46 9.24
N THR A 199 9.57 1.41 9.52
CA THR A 199 10.61 1.16 8.51
C THR A 199 10.31 -0.11 7.71
N VAL A 200 9.99 -1.21 8.39
CA VAL A 200 9.70 -2.49 7.72
C VAL A 200 8.38 -2.43 6.95
N LEU A 201 7.32 -1.84 7.52
CA LEU A 201 6.03 -1.71 6.85
C LEU A 201 6.14 -0.89 5.56
N TYR A 202 6.80 0.27 5.63
CA TYR A 202 7.00 1.14 4.48
C TYR A 202 7.92 0.50 3.43
N LEU A 203 9.04 -0.10 3.85
CA LEU A 203 9.96 -0.79 2.95
C LEU A 203 9.27 -1.93 2.20
N THR A 204 8.53 -2.77 2.91
CA THR A 204 7.88 -3.95 2.33
C THR A 204 6.63 -3.61 1.52
N SER A 205 5.96 -2.48 1.79
CA SER A 205 4.70 -2.09 1.13
C SER A 205 4.82 -2.10 -0.41
N ARG A 206 5.96 -1.69 -0.99
CA ARG A 206 6.15 -1.61 -2.45
C ARG A 206 6.19 -2.97 -3.13
N MET A 207 6.66 -4.01 -2.42
CA MET A 207 6.82 -5.35 -2.99
C MET A 207 5.50 -5.92 -3.55
N PRO A 208 4.36 -5.86 -2.81
CA PRO A 208 3.04 -6.20 -3.36
C PRO A 208 2.64 -5.47 -4.65
N GLN A 209 3.00 -4.20 -4.80
CA GLN A 209 2.67 -3.44 -6.00
C GLN A 209 3.58 -3.85 -7.18
N ILE A 210 4.88 -3.98 -6.92
CA ILE A 210 5.86 -4.50 -7.90
C ILE A 210 5.42 -5.85 -8.42
N TRP A 211 4.99 -6.74 -7.53
CA TRP A 211 4.48 -8.06 -7.90
C TRP A 211 3.21 -7.96 -8.73
N LYS A 212 2.22 -7.15 -8.30
CA LYS A 212 0.96 -6.97 -9.02
C LYS A 212 1.19 -6.46 -10.45
N ASN A 213 2.07 -5.47 -10.63
CA ASN A 213 2.45 -4.95 -11.94
C ASN A 213 3.12 -6.04 -12.79
N PHE A 214 4.02 -6.84 -12.20
CA PHE A 214 4.69 -7.94 -12.90
C PHE A 214 3.73 -9.05 -13.32
N GLU A 215 2.75 -9.41 -12.49
CA GLU A 215 1.76 -10.45 -12.77
C GLU A 215 0.72 -9.99 -13.82
N ARG A 216 0.29 -8.73 -13.73
CA ARG A 216 -0.65 -8.13 -14.70
C ARG A 216 0.02 -7.82 -16.04
N LYS A 217 1.34 -7.62 -16.06
CA LYS A 217 2.09 -7.04 -17.20
C LYS A 217 1.48 -5.73 -17.70
N SER A 218 0.85 -4.98 -16.78
CA SER A 218 0.13 -3.73 -17.03
C SER A 218 0.18 -2.87 -15.78
N VAL A 219 0.17 -1.56 -15.97
CA VAL A 219 0.08 -0.52 -14.93
C VAL A 219 -1.21 0.29 -15.04
N GLU A 220 -2.22 -0.25 -15.74
CA GLU A 220 -3.52 0.40 -15.87
C GLU A 220 -4.18 0.62 -14.49
N GLY A 221 -4.65 1.84 -14.27
CA GLY A 221 -5.25 2.33 -13.02
C GLY A 221 -4.25 2.81 -11.97
N LEU A 222 -2.93 2.64 -12.18
CA LEU A 222 -1.90 3.09 -11.26
C LEU A 222 -1.44 4.51 -11.60
N SER A 223 -1.47 5.41 -10.62
CA SER A 223 -0.96 6.77 -10.76
C SER A 223 0.55 6.78 -10.53
N ILE A 224 1.32 6.99 -11.59
CA ILE A 224 2.78 7.05 -11.51
C ILE A 224 3.27 8.26 -10.71
N PHE A 225 2.52 9.36 -10.73
CA PHE A 225 2.87 10.59 -10.01
C PHE A 225 2.98 10.36 -8.50
N MET A 226 2.16 9.46 -7.94
CA MET A 226 2.25 9.12 -6.52
C MET A 226 3.63 8.55 -6.15
N PHE A 227 4.16 7.66 -6.98
CA PHE A 227 5.49 7.08 -6.77
C PHE A 227 6.62 8.07 -7.07
N ILE A 228 6.43 8.98 -8.02
CA ILE A 228 7.42 10.05 -8.30
C ILE A 228 7.52 10.99 -7.10
N PHE A 229 6.39 11.47 -6.55
CA PHE A 229 6.40 12.31 -5.36
C PHE A 229 6.98 11.59 -4.15
N ALA A 230 6.62 10.32 -3.91
CA ALA A 230 7.21 9.52 -2.84
C ALA A 230 8.73 9.36 -3.00
N ALA A 231 9.21 9.08 -4.22
CA ALA A 231 10.65 8.96 -4.50
C ALA A 231 11.39 10.29 -4.27
N LEU A 232 10.84 11.41 -4.72
CA LEU A 232 11.42 12.74 -4.49
C LEU A 232 11.43 13.10 -3.00
N GLY A 233 10.36 12.78 -2.27
CA GLY A 233 10.28 12.98 -0.83
C GLY A 233 11.34 12.18 -0.08
N ASN A 234 11.46 10.88 -0.37
CA ASN A 234 12.47 10.00 0.21
C ASN A 234 13.90 10.43 -0.13
N LEU A 235 14.15 10.87 -1.36
CA LEU A 235 15.46 11.38 -1.78
C LEU A 235 15.82 12.65 -1.01
N ALA A 236 14.92 13.63 -0.96
CA ALA A 236 15.12 14.88 -0.24
C ALA A 236 15.30 14.64 1.27
N TYR A 237 14.50 13.75 1.86
CA TYR A 237 14.63 13.38 3.27
C TYR A 237 15.99 12.74 3.58
N THR A 238 16.40 11.75 2.78
CA THR A 238 17.68 11.07 2.98
C THR A 238 18.85 12.06 2.85
N MET A 239 18.81 12.94 1.84
CA MET A 239 19.81 14.01 1.68
C MET A 239 19.79 14.99 2.86
N SER A 240 18.62 15.32 3.40
CA SER A 240 18.50 16.23 4.55
C SER A 240 19.22 15.70 5.79
N ILE A 241 19.19 14.39 6.03
CA ILE A 241 19.89 13.76 7.16
C ILE A 241 21.41 13.79 6.94
N PHE A 242 21.89 13.48 5.74
CA PHE A 242 23.33 13.48 5.45
C PHE A 242 23.94 14.88 5.46
N LEU A 243 23.17 15.90 5.10
CA LEU A 243 23.61 17.30 5.07
C LEU A 243 23.32 18.04 6.38
N TYR A 244 22.71 17.38 7.37
CA TYR A 244 22.46 17.96 8.67
C TYR A 244 23.77 18.13 9.44
N ASP A 245 23.97 19.31 10.01
CA ASP A 245 25.12 19.59 10.87
C ASP A 245 24.96 18.89 12.22
N LYS A 246 25.48 17.65 12.28
CA LYS A 246 25.32 16.76 13.43
C LYS A 246 26.06 17.33 14.65
N LYS A 247 25.38 17.31 15.81
CA LYS A 247 25.97 17.72 17.10
C LYS A 247 26.42 16.54 17.97
N ASP A 248 26.06 15.33 17.57
CA ASP A 248 26.28 14.08 18.29
C ASP A 248 26.88 13.05 17.34
N ASP A 249 27.84 12.26 17.82
CA ASP A 249 28.44 11.17 17.05
C ASP A 249 27.49 9.98 16.88
N ASP A 250 26.54 9.80 17.81
CA ASP A 250 25.53 8.73 17.73
C ASP A 250 24.35 9.09 16.81
N PHE A 251 24.35 10.29 16.21
CA PHE A 251 23.26 10.78 15.35
C PHE A 251 22.89 9.79 14.24
N TYR A 252 23.87 9.26 13.50
CA TYR A 252 23.57 8.34 12.39
C TYR A 252 23.02 6.98 12.86
N HIS A 253 23.37 6.51 14.07
CA HIS A 253 22.78 5.28 14.63
C HIS A 253 21.33 5.49 15.05
N LYS A 254 21.00 6.68 15.55
CA LYS A 254 19.62 7.09 15.85
C LYS A 254 18.81 7.21 14.56
N GLU A 255 19.37 7.84 13.52
CA GLU A 255 18.70 8.05 12.23
C GLU A 255 18.68 6.82 11.31
N PHE A 256 19.47 5.79 11.61
CA PHE A 256 19.67 4.62 10.74
C PHE A 256 18.38 3.95 10.23
N PRO A 257 17.35 3.69 11.08
CA PRO A 257 16.11 3.06 10.60
C PRO A 257 15.43 3.90 9.50
N TYR A 258 15.42 5.22 9.68
CA TYR A 258 14.81 6.16 8.75
C TYR A 258 15.57 6.26 7.44
N ILE A 259 16.91 6.31 7.49
CA ILE A 259 17.77 6.28 6.30
C ILE A 259 17.55 4.97 5.53
N LEU A 260 17.55 3.83 6.22
CA LEU A 260 17.35 2.51 5.62
C LEU A 260 15.96 2.42 4.95
N GLY A 261 14.92 2.89 5.65
CA GLY A 261 13.55 2.91 5.14
C GLY A 261 13.41 3.79 3.89
N ALA A 262 13.90 5.02 3.94
CA ALA A 262 13.80 5.98 2.84
C ALA A 262 14.62 5.56 1.61
N SER A 263 15.88 5.13 1.80
CA SER A 263 16.74 4.69 0.68
C SER A 263 16.28 3.36 0.07
N GLY A 264 15.81 2.42 0.90
CA GLY A 264 15.27 1.15 0.42
C GLY A 264 13.95 1.34 -0.33
N THR A 265 13.04 2.19 0.16
CA THR A 265 11.80 2.51 -0.56
C THR A 265 12.07 3.25 -1.87
N LEU A 266 13.03 4.17 -1.90
CA LEU A 266 13.47 4.85 -3.13
C LEU A 266 13.90 3.84 -4.21
N THR A 267 14.65 2.80 -3.82
CA THR A 267 15.05 1.72 -4.74
C THR A 267 13.83 1.00 -5.32
N PHE A 268 12.83 0.70 -4.50
CA PHE A 268 11.59 0.06 -4.96
C PHE A 268 10.72 0.99 -5.82
N ASP A 269 10.68 2.28 -5.51
CA ASP A 269 9.94 3.27 -6.30
C ASP A 269 10.56 3.40 -7.71
N ILE A 270 11.90 3.34 -7.82
CA ILE A 270 12.61 3.26 -9.11
C ILE A 270 12.21 1.99 -9.88
N ILE A 271 12.10 0.84 -9.22
CA ILE A 271 11.64 -0.40 -9.87
C ILE A 271 10.20 -0.25 -10.38
N ILE A 272 9.31 0.38 -9.62
CA ILE A 272 7.94 0.65 -10.06
C ILE A 272 7.94 1.59 -11.27
N TYR A 273 8.78 2.62 -11.28
CA TYR A 273 8.95 3.49 -12.44
C TYR A 273 9.44 2.72 -13.69
N MET A 274 10.42 1.83 -13.53
CA MET A 274 10.88 0.97 -14.63
C MET A 274 9.75 0.05 -15.15
N GLN A 275 8.95 -0.53 -14.26
CA GLN A 275 7.79 -1.33 -14.65
C GLN A 275 6.73 -0.50 -15.36
N TRP A 276 6.47 0.72 -14.89
CA TRP A 276 5.58 1.64 -15.56
C TRP A 276 6.05 1.95 -16.98
N TRP A 277 7.33 2.28 -17.17
CA TRP A 277 7.88 2.52 -18.50
C TRP A 277 7.70 1.32 -19.43
N LYS A 278 7.97 0.12 -18.92
CA LYS A 278 7.87 -1.14 -19.68
C LYS A 278 6.43 -1.53 -20.01
N TYR A 279 5.49 -1.31 -19.10
CA TYR A 279 4.11 -1.82 -19.19
C TYR A 279 3.05 -0.74 -19.50
N ARG A 280 3.40 0.56 -19.59
CA ARG A 280 2.43 1.64 -19.84
C ARG A 280 1.60 1.48 -21.12
N ASN A 281 2.18 0.85 -22.14
CA ASN A 281 1.50 0.61 -23.42
C ASN A 281 0.78 -0.75 -23.43
N ASN A 282 0.98 -1.58 -22.41
CA ASN A 282 0.32 -2.87 -22.29
C ASN A 282 -1.06 -2.67 -21.67
N ARG A 283 -2.06 -2.52 -22.52
CA ARG A 283 -3.44 -2.73 -22.08
C ARG A 283 -3.66 -4.23 -21.87
N PRO A 284 -4.23 -4.66 -20.74
CA PRO A 284 -4.57 -6.05 -20.55
C PRO A 284 -5.46 -6.48 -21.72
N LYS A 285 -5.15 -7.64 -22.34
CA LYS A 285 -6.02 -8.22 -23.35
C LYS A 285 -7.39 -8.42 -22.71
N ARG A 286 -8.37 -7.63 -23.12
CA ARG A 286 -9.79 -7.82 -22.79
C ARG A 286 -10.11 -9.26 -23.21
N ARG A 287 -10.27 -10.17 -22.24
CA ARG A 287 -11.02 -11.39 -22.52
C ARG A 287 -12.44 -10.89 -22.70
N PHE A 288 -12.86 -10.75 -23.95
CA PHE A 288 -14.27 -10.88 -24.27
C PHE A 288 -14.72 -12.12 -23.52
N SER A 289 -15.68 -12.00 -22.59
CA SER A 289 -16.52 -13.14 -22.26
C SER A 289 -16.88 -13.75 -23.60
N SER A 290 -16.57 -15.03 -23.76
CA SER A 290 -16.87 -15.83 -24.94
C SER A 290 -18.18 -15.32 -25.52
N LEU A 291 -18.12 -14.68 -26.71
CA LEU A 291 -19.33 -14.32 -27.43
C LEU A 291 -20.11 -15.62 -27.51
N VAL A 292 -21.28 -15.70 -26.88
CA VAL A 292 -22.09 -16.90 -27.00
C VAL A 292 -22.98 -16.63 -28.20
N VAL A 293 -22.80 -17.41 -29.26
CA VAL A 293 -23.67 -17.31 -30.44
C VAL A 293 -24.81 -18.29 -30.22
N TYR A 294 -26.03 -17.79 -30.30
CA TYR A 294 -27.22 -18.63 -30.30
C TYR A 294 -27.32 -19.34 -31.65
N ASP A 295 -27.20 -20.66 -31.64
CA ASP A 295 -27.41 -21.48 -32.82
C ASP A 295 -28.90 -21.78 -32.96
N ILE A 296 -29.57 -21.12 -33.90
CA ILE A 296 -31.01 -21.27 -34.17
C ILE A 296 -31.33 -22.70 -34.62
N GLU A 297 -30.43 -23.36 -35.35
CA GLU A 297 -30.67 -24.72 -35.87
C GLU A 297 -30.61 -25.76 -34.77
N ASN A 298 -29.72 -25.58 -33.79
CA ASN A 298 -29.49 -26.54 -32.71
C ASN A 298 -30.13 -26.12 -31.38
N ASN A 299 -30.81 -24.98 -31.33
CA ASN A 299 -31.43 -24.40 -30.14
C ASN A 299 -30.47 -24.39 -28.92
N ALA A 300 -29.21 -24.04 -29.17
CA ALA A 300 -28.12 -24.17 -28.22
C ALA A 300 -27.16 -22.98 -28.27
N TYR A 301 -26.58 -22.66 -27.12
CA TYR A 301 -25.60 -21.61 -26.94
C TYR A 301 -24.19 -22.14 -27.22
N LEU A 302 -23.53 -21.66 -28.29
CA LEU A 302 -22.18 -22.09 -28.66
C LEU A 302 -21.14 -21.03 -28.28
N PRO A 303 -19.99 -21.41 -27.70
CA PRO A 303 -18.89 -20.48 -27.45
C PRO A 303 -18.26 -20.06 -28.79
N ALA A 304 -18.44 -18.80 -29.18
CA ALA A 304 -17.84 -18.25 -30.39
C ALA A 304 -16.33 -18.12 -30.20
N THR A 305 -15.59 -19.01 -30.84
CA THR A 305 -14.20 -18.72 -31.13
C THR A 305 -14.18 -17.69 -32.27
N ILE A 306 -13.33 -16.65 -32.14
CA ILE A 306 -13.19 -15.53 -33.10
C ILE A 306 -12.99 -16.01 -34.56
N ARG A 307 -12.57 -17.26 -34.75
CA ARG A 307 -12.34 -17.89 -36.04
C ARG A 307 -13.63 -18.25 -36.80
N ASP A 308 -14.72 -18.57 -36.10
CA ASP A 308 -16.00 -18.95 -36.72
C ASP A 308 -16.88 -17.76 -37.09
N ALA A 309 -16.80 -16.65 -36.34
CA ALA A 309 -17.56 -15.44 -36.69
C ALA A 309 -17.06 -14.82 -38.01
N ARG A 310 -15.76 -14.93 -38.30
CA ARG A 310 -15.16 -14.37 -39.51
C ARG A 310 -15.36 -15.24 -40.75
N SER A 311 -15.49 -16.56 -40.60
CA SER A 311 -15.79 -17.46 -41.72
C SER A 311 -17.26 -17.36 -42.14
N ARG A 312 -18.19 -17.24 -41.18
CA ARG A 312 -19.63 -17.10 -41.48
C ARG A 312 -20.00 -15.78 -42.16
N LEU A 313 -19.31 -14.67 -41.82
CA LEU A 313 -19.48 -13.37 -42.49
C LEU A 313 -19.01 -13.35 -43.96
N LEU A 314 -18.15 -14.29 -44.36
CA LEU A 314 -17.65 -14.39 -45.74
C LEU A 314 -18.50 -15.32 -46.61
N THR A 315 -19.34 -16.17 -46.01
CA THR A 315 -20.24 -17.07 -46.74
C THR A 315 -21.61 -16.45 -47.03
N ASP A 316 -22.06 -15.44 -46.26
CA ASP A 316 -23.34 -14.74 -46.49
C ASP A 316 -23.27 -13.60 -47.53
N GLN A 317 -22.14 -13.45 -48.25
CA GLN A 317 -21.99 -12.46 -49.34
C GLN A 317 -22.14 -13.05 -50.75
N HIS A 318 -22.68 -14.26 -50.91
CA HIS A 318 -22.91 -14.87 -52.22
C HIS A 318 -24.33 -15.35 -52.45
#